data_AF-A0A9X6UC62-F1
#
_entry.id   AF-A0A9X6UC62-F1
#
_cell.length_a   1.000
_cell.length_b   1.000
_cell.length_c   1.000
_cell.angle_alpha   90.00
_cell.angle_beta   90.00
_cell.angle_gamma   90.00
#
_symmetry.space_group_name_H-M   'P 1'
#
loop_
_entity.id
_entity.type
_entity.pdbx_description
1 polymer ?
#
loop_
_entity_poly.entity_id
_entity_poly.type
_entity_poly.pdbx_seq_one_letter_code
_entity_poly.pdbx_strand_id
1 'polypeptide(L)'
;MVIKKSKANIHNGTSYDTLHYETQAEQVKIMGASGITSDFNEMFLTGKLIQGVNLNTVKENGLYRVKGCTNAPSGMVATTVYLMRVDAVDTVVLQTFYDHAGNDTHQRAIVGSTVSSWSAGGKKTNDAIATINANIGSIANLKTSDKNSVVNAVNEVQTEVDMALKKASDNASAISQLNKDITNHNHDGTYVKLTGGTVTGNISMANNKSFSGKNTGGAEINIGRISTANAVIIGDTNAQTVIHTSTKKTLKFYDGTDEHSVWHTGNQGHMSGLDADKLDGIHASQFARVDAEPNFQKNLIMTDGKDIILRAPAGSMNSGDLIFAEGGNGEIGRVFVDNTGTLVLRSQFYGDMRVRGDGVITSDYGIEFNSKNKETRVHFKANDSDVGMGFYMNNNSKQMGLYDWQHDRYFFTANRNESSIEFNNQIKIQGKRLHIRGDAPSSASYGDIWIQV
;
A
#
# COMPACT_ATOMS: atom_id res chain seq x y z
N MET A 1 121.09 57.72 8.65
CA MET A 1 121.60 59.12 8.63
C MET A 1 122.88 59.15 9.48
N VAL A 2 124.11 59.45 9.05
CA VAL A 2 124.86 59.26 7.79
C VAL A 2 126.17 58.56 8.20
N ILE A 3 126.51 57.43 7.56
CA ILE A 3 127.75 56.67 7.80
C ILE A 3 128.91 57.45 7.14
N LYS A 4 129.72 58.18 7.92
CA LYS A 4 130.91 58.90 7.42
C LYS A 4 132.18 58.10 7.74
N LYS A 5 132.92 57.70 6.70
CA LYS A 5 134.29 57.17 6.79
C LYS A 5 135.25 58.34 7.05
N SER A 6 136.05 58.32 8.11
CA SER A 6 137.12 59.29 8.36
C SER A 6 138.50 58.62 8.27
N LYS A 7 139.49 59.37 7.76
CA LYS A 7 140.92 59.00 7.64
C LYS A 7 141.76 59.87 8.57
N ALA A 8 142.77 59.32 9.22
CA ALA A 8 143.80 60.07 9.96
C ALA A 8 145.20 59.52 9.65
N ASN A 9 146.18 60.42 9.48
CA ASN A 9 147.57 60.09 9.16
C ASN A 9 148.47 60.40 10.37
N ILE A 10 149.30 59.45 10.82
CA ILE A 10 150.24 59.63 11.95
C ILE A 10 151.69 59.54 11.43
N HIS A 11 152.54 60.54 11.73
CA HIS A 11 153.96 60.54 11.37
C HIS A 11 154.78 59.72 12.36
N ASN A 12 155.57 58.74 11.91
CA ASN A 12 156.36 57.86 12.79
C ASN A 12 157.85 58.24 12.92
N GLY A 13 158.25 59.41 12.39
CA GLY A 13 159.63 59.88 12.40
C GLY A 13 160.34 59.79 11.05
N THR A 14 159.80 59.05 10.07
CA THR A 14 160.27 59.10 8.66
C THR A 14 159.17 59.08 7.59
N SER A 15 157.94 58.63 7.90
CA SER A 15 156.76 58.74 7.02
C SER A 15 155.42 58.74 7.77
N TYR A 16 154.31 58.99 7.05
CA TYR A 16 152.93 58.96 7.58
C TYR A 16 152.20 57.65 7.22
N ASP A 17 151.60 56.95 8.22
CA ASP A 17 150.69 55.81 8.03
C ASP A 17 149.21 56.22 8.16
N THR A 18 148.30 55.62 7.36
CA THR A 18 146.85 55.96 7.29
C THR A 18 145.93 54.81 7.77
N LEU A 19 145.01 55.08 8.71
CA LEU A 19 143.97 54.14 9.21
C LEU A 19 142.54 54.55 8.80
N HIS A 20 141.62 53.56 8.66
CA HIS A 20 140.21 53.73 8.23
C HIS A 20 139.20 53.12 9.24
N TYR A 21 138.01 53.74 9.40
CA TYR A 21 136.88 53.25 10.22
C TYR A 21 135.53 53.20 9.45
N GLU A 22 134.64 52.23 9.76
CA GLU A 22 133.29 52.03 9.18
C GLU A 22 132.26 51.67 10.29
N THR A 23 131.04 52.21 10.28
CA THR A 23 130.01 51.98 11.33
C THR A 23 128.90 51.00 10.89
N GLN A 24 128.56 50.03 11.75
CA GLN A 24 127.51 49.01 11.53
C GLN A 24 126.16 49.41 12.18
N ALA A 25 125.04 48.98 11.60
CA ALA A 25 123.67 49.37 12.02
C ALA A 25 123.32 49.03 13.48
N GLU A 26 123.96 48.02 14.06
CA GLU A 26 123.78 47.60 15.46
C GLU A 26 124.31 48.62 16.49
N GLN A 27 125.10 49.61 16.05
CA GLN A 27 125.62 50.68 16.93
C GLN A 27 124.65 51.85 17.12
N VAL A 28 123.56 51.95 16.35
CA VAL A 28 122.55 53.01 16.51
C VAL A 28 121.47 52.55 17.48
N LYS A 29 121.57 53.03 18.72
CA LYS A 29 120.65 52.69 19.81
C LYS A 29 119.43 53.61 19.82
N ILE A 30 118.25 53.03 19.96
CA ILE A 30 116.98 53.73 20.18
C ILE A 30 116.80 53.87 21.69
N MET A 31 116.64 55.11 22.14
CA MET A 31 116.39 55.41 23.55
C MET A 31 114.89 55.58 23.80
N GLY A 32 114.40 54.93 24.85
CA GLY A 32 113.08 55.20 25.44
C GLY A 32 113.25 55.91 26.78
N ALA A 33 112.13 56.20 27.45
CA ALA A 33 112.10 57.00 28.68
C ALA A 33 112.95 56.43 29.84
N SER A 34 113.28 55.13 29.80
CA SER A 34 114.05 54.41 30.83
C SER A 34 115.44 53.95 30.36
N GLY A 35 115.92 54.43 29.20
CA GLY A 35 117.24 54.11 28.64
C GLY A 35 117.19 53.47 27.26
N ILE A 36 118.28 52.82 26.84
CA ILE A 36 118.36 52.15 25.54
C ILE A 36 117.29 51.05 25.47
N THR A 37 116.30 51.24 24.60
CA THR A 37 115.17 50.34 24.44
C THR A 37 115.44 49.24 23.41
N SER A 38 116.19 49.53 22.33
CA SER A 38 116.63 48.56 21.30
C SER A 38 117.56 49.26 20.29
N ASP A 39 117.77 48.71 19.09
CA ASP A 39 118.49 49.31 17.98
C ASP A 39 117.61 49.42 16.72
N PHE A 40 118.13 50.15 15.73
CA PHE A 40 117.40 50.44 14.50
C PHE A 40 117.00 49.19 13.70
N ASN A 41 117.88 48.17 13.65
CA ASN A 41 117.62 46.96 12.88
C ASN A 41 116.46 46.18 13.51
N GLU A 42 116.48 46.05 14.84
CA GLU A 42 115.48 45.30 15.56
C GLU A 42 114.11 46.02 15.61
N MET A 43 114.05 47.32 15.91
CA MET A 43 112.76 48.01 16.04
C MET A 43 112.05 48.35 14.73
N PHE A 44 112.77 48.48 13.61
CA PHE A 44 112.16 48.99 12.37
C PHE A 44 112.28 48.05 11.16
N LEU A 45 113.19 47.06 11.17
CA LEU A 45 113.37 46.13 10.05
C LEU A 45 112.89 44.73 10.39
N THR A 46 113.49 44.09 11.40
CA THR A 46 113.19 42.69 11.72
C THR A 46 112.08 42.52 12.75
N GLY A 47 111.78 43.57 13.50
CA GLY A 47 110.81 43.58 14.59
C GLY A 47 111.39 43.03 15.90
N LYS A 48 111.20 43.79 16.99
CA LYS A 48 111.67 43.42 18.33
C LYS A 48 110.88 42.24 18.87
N LEU A 49 111.57 41.20 19.31
CA LEU A 49 110.90 40.04 19.91
C LEU A 49 110.37 40.43 21.29
N ILE A 50 109.05 40.33 21.44
CA ILE A 50 108.37 40.45 22.73
C ILE A 50 107.64 39.15 23.02
N GLN A 51 107.96 38.55 24.17
CA GLN A 51 107.45 37.25 24.57
C GLN A 51 106.88 37.31 25.99
N GLY A 52 105.66 36.80 26.18
CA GLY A 52 105.01 36.74 27.49
C GLY A 52 104.61 38.11 28.06
N VAL A 53 104.64 39.17 27.25
CA VAL A 53 104.35 40.54 27.67
C VAL A 53 102.86 40.83 27.51
N ASN A 54 102.32 41.75 28.32
CA ASN A 54 100.99 42.28 28.10
C ASN A 54 101.02 43.30 26.95
N LEU A 55 100.31 43.04 25.84
CA LEU A 55 100.34 43.94 24.68
C LEU A 55 99.81 45.35 24.98
N ASN A 56 99.06 45.55 26.07
CA ASN A 56 98.61 46.88 26.48
C ASN A 56 99.76 47.80 26.90
N THR A 57 100.91 47.23 27.31
CA THR A 57 102.09 48.01 27.73
C THR A 57 103.05 48.30 26.59
N VAL A 58 102.81 47.74 25.41
CA VAL A 58 103.64 47.94 24.22
C VAL A 58 103.15 49.18 23.47
N LYS A 59 103.74 50.33 23.81
CA LYS A 59 103.29 51.65 23.34
C LYS A 59 104.34 52.39 22.51
N GLU A 60 105.56 51.90 22.46
CA GLU A 60 106.62 52.54 21.71
C GLU A 60 106.45 52.30 20.21
N ASN A 61 106.84 53.29 19.42
CA ASN A 61 106.82 53.17 17.96
C ASN A 61 107.74 52.07 17.49
N GLY A 62 107.23 51.17 16.65
CA GLY A 62 108.06 50.17 16.00
C GLY A 62 107.32 48.93 15.55
N LEU A 63 108.11 48.04 14.97
CA LEU A 63 107.71 46.71 14.56
C LEU A 63 108.07 45.72 15.67
N TYR A 64 107.14 44.82 15.97
CA TYR A 64 107.27 43.83 17.02
C TYR A 64 106.95 42.44 16.50
N ARG A 65 107.77 41.49 16.90
CA ARG A 65 107.52 40.06 16.76
C ARG A 65 106.88 39.59 18.06
N VAL A 66 105.60 39.27 18.00
CA VAL A 66 104.79 38.95 19.17
C VAL A 66 104.67 37.45 19.33
N LYS A 67 105.03 36.91 20.50
CA LYS A 67 104.92 35.48 20.82
C LYS A 67 104.38 35.25 22.22
N GLY A 68 103.27 34.52 22.37
CA GLY A 68 102.73 34.14 23.68
C GLY A 68 102.42 35.31 24.61
N CYS A 69 102.08 36.48 24.06
CA CYS A 69 101.74 37.69 24.81
C CYS A 69 100.27 37.69 25.26
N THR A 70 99.97 38.38 26.37
CA THR A 70 98.60 38.52 26.88
C THR A 70 97.90 39.75 26.30
N ASN A 71 96.56 39.76 26.27
CA ASN A 71 95.73 40.76 25.58
C ASN A 71 95.95 40.86 24.06
N ALA A 72 96.40 39.78 23.43
CA ALA A 72 96.36 39.60 21.99
C ALA A 72 94.92 39.36 21.49
N PRO A 73 94.65 39.49 20.17
CA PRO A 73 93.35 39.14 19.61
C PRO A 73 92.94 37.70 19.97
N SER A 74 91.64 37.44 20.07
CA SER A 74 91.13 36.09 20.37
C SER A 74 91.42 35.13 19.21
N GLY A 75 91.81 33.90 19.53
CA GLY A 75 92.15 32.86 18.53
C GLY A 75 93.64 32.77 18.16
N MET A 76 94.50 33.59 18.77
CA MET A 76 95.96 33.49 18.54
C MET A 76 96.58 32.28 19.24
N VAL A 77 97.53 31.63 18.57
CA VAL A 77 98.25 30.45 19.07
C VAL A 77 99.52 30.89 19.79
N ALA A 78 99.67 30.51 21.06
CA ALA A 78 100.76 31.00 21.91
C ALA A 78 102.19 30.67 21.41
N THR A 79 102.34 29.60 20.61
CA THR A 79 103.65 29.16 20.07
C THR A 79 104.03 29.85 18.76
N THR A 80 103.09 30.49 18.07
CA THR A 80 103.31 31.16 16.78
C THR A 80 103.83 32.58 16.99
N VAL A 81 104.74 33.01 16.10
CA VAL A 81 105.20 34.40 16.06
C VAL A 81 104.32 35.17 15.08
N TYR A 82 103.74 36.25 15.59
CA TYR A 82 102.95 37.20 14.81
C TYR A 82 103.68 38.52 14.65
N LEU A 83 103.24 39.33 13.69
CA LEU A 83 103.77 40.66 13.48
C LEU A 83 102.79 41.68 14.03
N MET A 84 103.28 42.60 14.85
CA MET A 84 102.51 43.75 15.30
C MET A 84 103.28 45.02 14.99
N ARG A 85 102.61 45.95 14.32
CA ARG A 85 103.09 47.31 14.15
C ARG A 85 102.41 48.19 15.18
N VAL A 86 103.21 49.02 15.84
CA VAL A 86 102.73 50.02 16.79
C VAL A 86 103.11 51.38 16.25
N ASP A 87 102.09 52.17 15.96
CA ASP A 87 102.21 53.57 15.56
C ASP A 87 101.67 54.43 16.71
N ALA A 88 102.59 55.06 17.44
CA ALA A 88 102.33 55.93 18.57
C ALA A 88 102.58 57.39 18.20
N VAL A 89 101.61 58.25 18.49
CA VAL A 89 101.73 59.70 18.34
C VAL A 89 101.22 60.32 19.64
N ASP A 90 102.14 60.89 20.42
CA ASP A 90 101.88 61.45 21.74
C ASP A 90 101.16 60.44 22.66
N THR A 91 99.91 60.68 23.05
CA THR A 91 99.15 59.81 23.97
C THR A 91 98.34 58.71 23.27
N VAL A 92 98.29 58.69 21.93
CA VAL A 92 97.52 57.72 21.13
C VAL A 92 98.43 56.69 20.50
N VAL A 93 98.07 55.41 20.65
CA VAL A 93 98.81 54.27 20.12
C VAL A 93 97.86 53.41 19.29
N LEU A 94 98.15 53.25 18.01
CA LEU A 94 97.48 52.30 17.14
C LEU A 94 98.31 51.02 17.06
N GLN A 95 97.71 49.91 17.48
CA GLN A 95 98.29 48.60 17.30
C GLN A 95 97.61 47.93 16.11
N THR A 96 98.41 47.64 15.08
CA THR A 96 97.98 46.81 13.95
C THR A 96 98.67 45.46 14.06
N PHE A 97 97.88 44.43 14.29
CA PHE A 97 98.31 43.06 14.45
C PHE A 97 97.96 42.26 13.20
N TYR A 98 98.97 41.65 12.60
CA TYR A 98 98.83 40.90 11.36
C TYR A 98 98.79 39.40 11.68
N ASP A 99 97.61 38.79 11.50
CA ASP A 99 97.42 37.35 11.66
C ASP A 99 97.54 36.65 10.30
N HIS A 100 98.73 36.14 10.03
CA HIS A 100 98.99 35.34 8.84
C HIS A 100 98.40 33.92 8.90
N ALA A 101 98.07 33.42 10.10
CA ALA A 101 97.51 32.07 10.25
C ALA A 101 95.99 32.08 9.97
N GLY A 102 95.30 33.13 10.41
CA GLY A 102 93.88 33.37 10.14
C GLY A 102 93.60 34.19 8.87
N ASN A 103 94.64 34.71 8.19
CA ASN A 103 94.54 35.67 7.07
C ASN A 103 93.66 36.90 7.42
N ASP A 104 93.72 37.35 8.67
CA ASP A 104 92.97 38.49 9.17
C ASP A 104 93.95 39.59 9.64
N THR A 105 93.44 40.81 9.71
CA THR A 105 94.16 41.93 10.32
C THR A 105 93.35 42.41 11.52
N HIS A 106 94.00 42.59 12.66
CA HIS A 106 93.35 43.12 13.85
C HIS A 106 93.91 44.49 14.19
N GLN A 107 93.03 45.43 14.48
CA GLN A 107 93.42 46.77 14.88
C GLN A 107 92.75 47.15 16.18
N ARG A 108 93.49 47.89 17.01
CA ARG A 108 92.93 48.57 18.18
C ARG A 108 93.72 49.82 18.50
N ALA A 109 93.04 50.79 19.10
CA ALA A 109 93.67 51.98 19.65
C ALA A 109 93.84 51.87 21.18
N ILE A 110 94.91 52.46 21.70
CA ILE A 110 95.14 52.70 23.12
C ILE A 110 95.35 54.20 23.28
N VAL A 111 94.54 54.87 24.11
CA VAL A 111 94.62 56.32 24.33
C VAL A 111 94.87 56.56 25.81
N GLY A 112 96.03 57.09 26.16
CA GLY A 112 96.46 57.22 27.55
C GLY A 112 96.49 55.87 28.28
N SER A 113 95.57 55.67 29.24
CA SER A 113 95.39 54.41 29.98
C SER A 113 94.23 53.53 29.47
N THR A 114 93.41 54.02 28.53
CA THR A 114 92.24 53.29 28.01
C THR A 114 92.62 52.42 26.82
N VAL A 115 92.28 51.13 26.88
CA VAL A 115 92.57 50.13 25.82
C VAL A 115 91.26 49.73 25.14
N SER A 116 91.15 49.94 23.83
CA SER A 116 90.00 49.48 23.05
C SER A 116 90.09 47.98 22.71
N SER A 117 88.93 47.37 22.43
CA SER A 117 88.83 45.99 21.96
C SER A 117 89.45 45.84 20.57
N TRP A 118 89.95 44.64 20.27
CA TRP A 118 90.43 44.30 18.94
C TRP A 118 89.28 44.27 17.93
N SER A 119 89.42 45.03 16.85
CA SER A 119 88.52 45.01 15.69
C SER A 119 89.16 44.19 14.59
N ALA A 120 88.44 43.20 14.04
CA ALA A 120 88.90 42.40 12.92
C ALA A 120 88.56 43.08 11.58
N GLY A 121 89.51 43.05 10.65
CA GLY A 121 89.34 43.44 9.24
C GLY A 121 89.95 42.38 8.32
N GLY A 122 89.50 42.32 7.07
CA GLY A 122 89.95 41.32 6.10
C GLY A 122 88.91 40.24 5.82
N LYS A 123 89.28 38.95 6.00
CA LYS A 123 88.46 37.82 5.55
C LYS A 123 87.15 37.70 6.33
N LYS A 124 87.15 37.83 7.66
CA LYS A 124 85.91 37.73 8.45
C LYS A 124 84.86 38.77 8.10
N THR A 125 85.28 40.01 7.80
CA THR A 125 84.37 41.05 7.34
C THR A 125 83.78 40.69 5.98
N ASN A 126 84.58 40.15 5.06
CA ASN A 126 84.11 39.68 3.76
C ASN A 126 83.15 38.48 3.86
N ASP A 127 83.40 37.52 4.76
CA ASP A 127 82.52 36.37 4.97
C ASP A 127 81.15 36.80 5.54
N ALA A 128 81.13 37.79 6.44
CA ALA A 128 79.88 38.37 6.94
C ALA A 128 79.10 39.09 5.82
N ILE A 129 79.79 39.86 4.97
CA ILE A 129 79.18 40.51 3.79
C ILE A 129 78.65 39.47 2.80
N ALA A 130 79.38 38.38 2.54
CA ALA A 130 78.95 37.30 1.66
C ALA A 130 77.70 36.58 2.19
N THR A 131 77.61 36.37 3.50
CA THR A 131 76.42 35.77 4.15
C THR A 131 75.20 36.68 4.02
N ILE A 132 75.37 37.99 4.21
CA ILE A 132 74.29 38.97 3.97
C ILE A 132 73.85 38.93 2.50
N ASN A 133 74.78 38.89 1.55
CA ASN A 133 74.46 38.83 0.12
C ASN A 133 73.73 37.52 -0.29
N ALA A 134 74.09 36.37 0.28
CA ALA A 134 73.41 35.10 0.01
C ALA A 134 71.95 35.09 0.53
N ASN A 135 71.73 35.68 1.70
CA ASN A 135 70.39 35.84 2.27
C ASN A 135 69.52 36.79 1.42
N ILE A 136 70.11 37.86 0.87
CA ILE A 136 69.41 38.75 -0.08
C ILE A 136 69.11 38.04 -1.41
N GLY A 137 70.05 37.26 -1.94
CA GLY A 137 69.86 36.50 -3.19
C GLY A 137 68.70 35.48 -3.14
N SER A 138 68.36 34.98 -1.94
CA SER A 138 67.23 34.07 -1.75
C SER A 138 65.85 34.75 -1.92
N ILE A 139 65.77 36.08 -1.81
CA ILE A 139 64.52 36.86 -1.97
C ILE A 139 64.06 36.89 -3.44
N ALA A 140 65.00 36.96 -4.40
CA ALA A 140 64.68 37.05 -5.82
C ALA A 140 63.89 35.84 -6.35
N ASN A 141 64.01 34.69 -5.68
CA ASN A 141 63.37 33.43 -6.04
C ASN A 141 61.91 33.29 -5.53
N LEU A 142 61.39 34.27 -4.78
CA LEU A 142 59.97 34.29 -4.39
C LEU A 142 59.08 34.51 -5.63
N LYS A 143 58.00 33.73 -5.74
CA LYS A 143 57.02 33.79 -6.82
C LYS A 143 55.90 34.79 -6.49
N THR A 144 56.25 36.06 -6.40
CA THR A 144 55.38 37.18 -6.01
C THR A 144 55.50 38.28 -7.06
N SER A 145 54.44 39.06 -7.31
CA SER A 145 54.47 40.17 -8.27
C SER A 145 55.12 41.44 -7.71
N ASP A 146 55.12 41.64 -6.38
CA ASP A 146 55.80 42.73 -5.69
C ASP A 146 57.06 42.25 -4.92
N LYS A 147 58.23 42.51 -5.51
CA LYS A 147 59.55 42.14 -4.95
C LYS A 147 60.30 43.31 -4.31
N ASN A 148 59.63 44.43 -4.04
CA ASN A 148 60.30 45.64 -3.56
C ASN A 148 60.84 45.50 -2.12
N SER A 149 60.25 44.61 -1.31
CA SER A 149 60.77 44.24 0.00
C SER A 149 60.32 42.82 0.37
N VAL A 150 61.02 42.21 1.33
CA VAL A 150 60.61 40.91 1.91
C VAL A 150 59.21 40.99 2.51
N VAL A 151 58.86 42.12 3.11
CA VAL A 151 57.55 42.35 3.74
C VAL A 151 56.44 42.36 2.68
N ASN A 152 56.67 43.00 1.53
CA ASN A 152 55.68 43.06 0.45
C ASN A 152 55.44 41.67 -0.15
N ALA A 153 56.52 40.92 -0.42
CA ALA A 153 56.45 39.56 -0.93
C ALA A 153 55.65 38.62 -0.01
N VAL A 154 55.86 38.74 1.31
CA VAL A 154 55.14 37.93 2.31
C VAL A 154 53.66 38.34 2.38
N ASN A 155 53.36 39.64 2.34
CA ASN A 155 51.98 40.13 2.40
C ASN A 155 51.16 39.72 1.17
N GLU A 156 51.77 39.70 -0.03
CA GLU A 156 51.10 39.23 -1.24
C GLU A 156 50.76 37.73 -1.16
N VAL A 157 51.71 36.90 -0.73
CA VAL A 157 51.48 35.46 -0.51
C VAL A 157 50.41 35.22 0.56
N GLN A 158 50.41 35.99 1.65
CA GLN A 158 49.38 35.91 2.69
C GLN A 158 47.99 36.22 2.10
N THR A 159 47.89 37.22 1.23
CA THR A 159 46.64 37.58 0.56
C THR A 159 46.13 36.45 -0.33
N GLU A 160 47.01 35.78 -1.08
CA GLU A 160 46.63 34.61 -1.89
C GLU A 160 46.15 33.42 -1.04
N VAL A 161 46.82 33.17 0.09
CA VAL A 161 46.43 32.12 1.05
C VAL A 161 45.06 32.41 1.64
N ASP A 162 44.78 33.65 2.05
CA ASP A 162 43.49 34.03 2.61
C ASP A 162 42.35 33.88 1.58
N MET A 163 42.60 34.24 0.31
CA MET A 163 41.64 34.01 -0.78
C MET A 163 41.37 32.52 -1.01
N ALA A 164 42.40 31.67 -0.95
CA ALA A 164 42.25 30.23 -1.10
C ALA A 164 41.44 29.61 0.05
N LEU A 165 41.71 30.03 1.29
CA LEU A 165 40.97 29.60 2.47
C LEU A 165 39.49 30.00 2.38
N LYS A 166 39.20 31.20 1.89
CA LYS A 166 37.80 31.64 1.68
C LYS A 166 37.08 30.76 0.66
N LYS A 167 37.69 30.48 -0.50
CA LYS A 167 37.11 29.59 -1.52
C LYS A 167 36.86 28.18 -0.98
N ALA A 168 37.76 27.64 -0.16
CA ALA A 168 37.59 26.33 0.45
C ALA A 168 36.39 26.32 1.42
N SER A 169 36.21 27.38 2.21
CA SER A 169 35.04 27.52 3.08
C SER A 169 33.73 27.61 2.29
N ASP A 170 33.70 28.42 1.23
CA ASP A 170 32.50 28.59 0.39
C ASP A 170 32.12 27.25 -0.28
N ASN A 171 33.11 26.51 -0.78
CA ASN A 171 32.90 25.17 -1.35
C ASN A 171 32.33 24.19 -0.32
N ALA A 172 32.86 24.19 0.91
CA ALA A 172 32.36 23.33 1.98
C ALA A 172 30.87 23.63 2.30
N SER A 173 30.49 24.90 2.32
CA SER A 173 29.09 25.31 2.48
C SER A 173 28.21 24.85 1.31
N ALA A 174 28.67 25.00 0.06
CA ALA A 174 27.94 24.55 -1.11
C ALA A 174 27.74 23.02 -1.14
N ILE A 175 28.77 22.25 -0.79
CA ILE A 175 28.69 20.79 -0.68
C ILE A 175 27.69 20.38 0.41
N SER A 176 27.70 21.07 1.56
CA SER A 176 26.74 20.82 2.63
C SER A 176 25.29 21.06 2.15
N GLN A 177 25.07 22.11 1.37
CA GLN A 177 23.75 22.41 0.81
C GLN A 177 23.32 21.37 -0.22
N LEU A 178 24.19 20.99 -1.15
CA LEU A 178 23.90 19.93 -2.14
C LEU A 178 23.54 18.60 -1.46
N ASN A 179 24.26 18.23 -0.39
CA ASN A 179 23.95 17.02 0.37
C ASN A 179 22.57 17.10 1.03
N LYS A 180 22.19 18.27 1.57
CA LYS A 180 20.83 18.48 2.09
C LYS A 180 19.80 18.37 0.97
N ASP A 181 20.04 19.01 -0.16
CA ASP A 181 19.11 19.01 -1.29
C ASP A 181 18.90 17.59 -1.82
N ILE A 182 19.96 16.79 -2.00
CA ILE A 182 19.89 15.39 -2.42
C ILE A 182 19.17 14.53 -1.38
N THR A 183 19.49 14.69 -0.09
CA THR A 183 18.85 13.91 0.99
C THR A 183 17.37 14.27 1.13
N ASN A 184 17.02 15.54 0.91
CA ASN A 184 15.65 16.04 0.96
C ASN A 184 14.90 15.83 -0.36
N HIS A 185 15.57 15.43 -1.45
CA HIS A 185 14.94 15.17 -2.75
C HIS A 185 14.15 13.85 -2.68
N ASN A 186 12.96 13.94 -2.07
CA ASN A 186 11.99 12.87 -1.98
C ASN A 186 11.21 12.73 -3.30
N HIS A 187 11.73 11.92 -4.23
CA HIS A 187 10.95 11.46 -5.38
C HIS A 187 9.89 10.41 -5.03
N ASP A 188 9.91 9.88 -3.80
CA ASP A 188 9.09 8.74 -3.38
C ASP A 188 7.66 9.13 -2.96
N GLY A 189 7.41 10.43 -2.71
CA GLY A 189 6.12 10.92 -2.22
C GLY A 189 5.14 11.43 -3.29
N THR A 190 5.60 11.74 -4.51
CA THR A 190 4.77 12.48 -5.50
C THR A 190 4.55 11.72 -6.81
N TYR A 191 5.39 10.74 -7.15
CA TYR A 191 5.29 10.02 -8.42
C TYR A 191 4.99 8.54 -8.19
N VAL A 192 4.12 7.98 -9.04
CA VAL A 192 3.87 6.53 -9.08
C VAL A 192 5.08 5.85 -9.72
N LYS A 193 5.66 4.85 -9.04
CA LYS A 193 6.81 4.09 -9.54
C LYS A 193 6.47 3.39 -10.86
N LEU A 194 7.38 3.48 -11.84
CA LEU A 194 7.24 2.85 -13.15
C LEU A 194 7.34 1.33 -13.10
N THR A 195 7.97 0.77 -12.06
CA THR A 195 8.11 -0.68 -11.90
C THR A 195 8.24 -1.03 -10.41
N GLY A 196 7.34 -1.88 -9.92
CA GLY A 196 7.32 -2.30 -8.51
C GLY A 196 7.00 -1.18 -7.50
N GLY A 197 6.70 -1.57 -6.26
CA GLY A 197 6.37 -0.66 -5.16
C GLY A 197 4.89 -0.66 -4.78
N THR A 198 4.59 -0.10 -3.60
CA THR A 198 3.24 -0.03 -3.03
C THR A 198 2.78 1.43 -3.01
N VAL A 199 1.58 1.70 -3.52
CA VAL A 199 0.93 3.00 -3.37
C VAL A 199 0.15 3.00 -2.06
N THR A 200 0.49 3.88 -1.12
CA THR A 200 -0.10 3.94 0.23
C THR A 200 -1.17 5.01 0.40
N GLY A 201 -1.23 5.99 -0.52
CA GLY A 201 -2.27 7.03 -0.57
C GLY A 201 -3.27 6.82 -1.71
N ASN A 202 -4.27 7.70 -1.81
CA ASN A 202 -5.25 7.64 -2.89
C ASN A 202 -4.63 8.08 -4.23
N ILE A 203 -4.91 7.34 -5.31
CA ILE A 203 -4.70 7.83 -6.67
C ILE A 203 -5.99 8.51 -7.12
N SER A 204 -5.95 9.82 -7.32
CA SER A 204 -7.08 10.57 -7.89
C SER A 204 -6.82 10.87 -9.37
N MET A 205 -7.85 10.70 -10.18
CA MET A 205 -7.87 11.08 -11.59
C MET A 205 -8.85 12.24 -11.76
N ALA A 206 -8.56 13.15 -12.68
CA ALA A 206 -9.52 14.19 -13.03
C ALA A 206 -10.83 13.57 -13.53
N ASN A 207 -11.95 14.29 -13.37
CA ASN A 207 -13.24 13.84 -13.88
C ASN A 207 -13.13 13.48 -15.37
N ASN A 208 -13.80 12.39 -15.78
CA ASN A 208 -13.77 11.86 -17.14
C ASN A 208 -12.38 11.39 -17.61
N LYS A 209 -11.45 11.13 -16.68
CA LYS A 209 -10.21 10.39 -16.94
C LYS A 209 -10.30 8.99 -16.35
N SER A 210 -9.74 8.03 -17.08
CA SER A 210 -9.82 6.60 -16.80
C SER A 210 -8.52 6.06 -16.25
N PHE A 211 -8.64 5.09 -15.34
CA PHE A 211 -7.58 4.11 -15.13
C PHE A 211 -7.64 3.13 -16.30
N SER A 212 -6.63 3.15 -17.16
CA SER A 212 -6.61 2.39 -18.42
C SER A 212 -5.44 1.41 -18.48
N GLY A 213 -5.67 0.31 -19.20
CA GLY A 213 -4.64 -0.60 -19.66
C GLY A 213 -4.54 -0.55 -21.19
N LYS A 214 -3.49 -1.14 -21.77
CA LYS A 214 -3.41 -1.30 -23.24
C LYS A 214 -3.86 -2.70 -23.64
N ASN A 215 -4.62 -2.80 -24.73
CA ASN A 215 -4.90 -4.08 -25.36
C ASN A 215 -3.68 -4.60 -26.15
N THR A 216 -3.78 -5.78 -26.74
CA THR A 216 -2.73 -6.40 -27.56
C THR A 216 -2.33 -5.57 -28.78
N GLY A 217 -3.22 -4.69 -29.27
CA GLY A 217 -2.94 -3.73 -30.34
C GLY A 217 -2.34 -2.41 -29.86
N GLY A 218 -2.11 -2.24 -28.56
CA GLY A 218 -1.56 -1.03 -27.96
C GLY A 218 -2.57 0.09 -27.71
N ALA A 219 -3.84 -0.08 -28.08
CA ALA A 219 -4.91 0.87 -27.79
C ALA A 219 -5.31 0.83 -26.32
N GLU A 220 -5.65 1.98 -25.74
CA GLU A 220 -6.09 2.06 -24.35
C GLU A 220 -7.52 1.52 -24.19
N ILE A 221 -7.75 0.77 -23.10
CA ILE A 221 -9.03 0.23 -22.67
C ILE A 221 -9.32 0.77 -21.27
N ASN A 222 -10.52 1.30 -21.06
CA ASN A 222 -10.95 1.77 -19.75
C ASN A 222 -11.19 0.58 -18.79
N ILE A 223 -10.53 0.61 -17.63
CA ILE A 223 -10.82 -0.33 -16.53
C ILE A 223 -11.85 0.30 -15.59
N GLY A 224 -11.68 1.58 -15.25
CA GLY A 224 -12.64 2.32 -14.44
C GLY A 224 -12.45 3.83 -14.51
N ARG A 225 -13.56 4.58 -14.44
CA ARG A 225 -13.58 6.05 -14.48
C ARG A 225 -14.79 6.65 -13.78
N ILE A 226 -14.70 7.93 -13.49
CA ILE A 226 -15.87 8.77 -13.20
C ILE A 226 -16.32 9.42 -14.51
N SER A 227 -17.59 9.26 -14.86
CA SER A 227 -18.17 9.90 -16.05
C SER A 227 -18.36 11.42 -15.84
N THR A 228 -18.63 12.13 -16.93
CA THR A 228 -19.02 13.55 -16.88
C THR A 228 -20.26 13.81 -16.02
N ALA A 229 -21.11 12.80 -15.81
CA ALA A 229 -22.29 12.84 -14.94
C ALA A 229 -22.00 12.34 -13.50
N ASN A 230 -20.72 12.20 -13.12
CA ASN A 230 -20.26 11.72 -11.81
C ASN A 230 -20.62 10.26 -11.46
N ALA A 231 -21.10 9.46 -12.42
CA ALA A 231 -21.29 8.03 -12.22
C ALA A 231 -19.95 7.28 -12.27
N VAL A 232 -19.74 6.32 -11.36
CA VAL A 232 -18.64 5.35 -11.41
C VAL A 232 -18.93 4.33 -12.50
N ILE A 233 -18.01 4.17 -13.45
CA ILE A 233 -18.09 3.20 -14.53
C ILE A 233 -16.92 2.22 -14.38
N ILE A 234 -17.23 0.92 -14.41
CA ILE A 234 -16.25 -0.17 -14.44
C ILE A 234 -16.42 -0.89 -15.80
N GLY A 235 -15.34 -1.01 -16.56
CA GLY A 235 -15.33 -1.62 -17.89
C GLY A 235 -15.27 -0.65 -19.08
N ASP A 236 -15.23 -1.21 -20.29
CA ASP A 236 -15.14 -0.50 -21.57
C ASP A 236 -16.21 -1.01 -22.55
N THR A 237 -16.65 -0.17 -23.49
CA THR A 237 -17.61 -0.59 -24.53
C THR A 237 -16.99 -1.49 -25.59
N ASN A 238 -15.67 -1.45 -25.75
CA ASN A 238 -14.92 -2.20 -26.77
C ASN A 238 -14.21 -3.44 -26.20
N ALA A 239 -14.39 -3.75 -24.91
CA ALA A 239 -13.76 -4.90 -24.27
C ALA A 239 -14.70 -5.58 -23.27
N GLN A 240 -14.62 -6.90 -23.16
CA GLN A 240 -15.36 -7.66 -22.16
C GLN A 240 -14.82 -7.33 -20.75
N THR A 241 -15.73 -7.04 -19.83
CA THR A 241 -15.40 -6.94 -18.40
C THR A 241 -15.55 -8.31 -17.74
N VAL A 242 -14.46 -8.86 -17.20
CA VAL A 242 -14.45 -10.15 -16.51
C VAL A 242 -14.14 -9.94 -15.03
N ILE A 243 -15.07 -10.32 -14.15
CA ILE A 243 -14.90 -10.23 -12.69
C ILE A 243 -14.72 -11.65 -12.13
N HIS A 244 -13.54 -11.96 -11.61
CA HIS A 244 -13.29 -13.21 -10.93
C HIS A 244 -13.77 -13.14 -9.48
N THR A 245 -14.67 -14.03 -9.09
CA THR A 245 -15.08 -14.23 -7.69
C THR A 245 -14.37 -15.45 -7.11
N SER A 246 -14.31 -15.57 -5.77
CA SER A 246 -13.79 -16.77 -5.12
C SER A 246 -14.63 -18.03 -5.47
N THR A 247 -14.18 -19.21 -5.05
CA THR A 247 -14.81 -20.52 -5.33
C THR A 247 -16.31 -20.58 -5.03
N LYS A 248 -16.81 -19.68 -4.17
CA LYS A 248 -18.24 -19.56 -3.85
C LYS A 248 -19.09 -18.94 -4.96
N LYS A 249 -18.48 -18.43 -6.05
CA LYS A 249 -19.17 -17.83 -7.22
C LYS A 249 -20.15 -16.70 -6.85
N THR A 250 -19.86 -15.94 -5.80
CA THR A 250 -20.75 -14.87 -5.33
C THR A 250 -20.18 -13.50 -5.67
N LEU A 251 -20.80 -12.81 -6.61
CA LEU A 251 -20.70 -11.35 -6.75
C LEU A 251 -21.77 -10.72 -5.86
N LYS A 252 -21.42 -9.69 -5.09
CA LYS A 252 -22.34 -8.99 -4.20
C LYS A 252 -22.46 -7.51 -4.55
N PHE A 253 -23.66 -6.97 -4.35
CA PHE A 253 -24.00 -5.56 -4.44
C PHE A 253 -24.32 -5.04 -3.03
N TYR A 254 -23.71 -3.93 -2.62
CA TYR A 254 -24.00 -3.28 -1.33
C TYR A 254 -24.86 -2.04 -1.57
N ASP A 255 -26.00 -1.94 -0.89
CA ASP A 255 -26.97 -0.85 -1.08
C ASP A 255 -26.81 0.32 -0.09
N GLY A 256 -25.81 0.26 0.78
CA GLY A 256 -25.62 1.20 1.89
C GLY A 256 -25.93 0.60 3.27
N THR A 257 -26.66 -0.52 3.31
CA THR A 257 -27.04 -1.24 4.54
C THR A 257 -26.62 -2.70 4.51
N ASP A 258 -26.98 -3.43 3.45
CA ASP A 258 -26.81 -4.88 3.34
C ASP A 258 -26.09 -5.28 2.04
N GLU A 259 -25.44 -6.44 2.06
CA GLU A 259 -24.87 -7.07 0.87
C GLU A 259 -25.85 -8.06 0.23
N HIS A 260 -26.20 -7.82 -1.03
CA HIS A 260 -27.12 -8.64 -1.83
C HIS A 260 -26.36 -9.48 -2.85
N SER A 261 -26.71 -10.75 -3.00
CA SER A 261 -26.11 -11.60 -4.03
C SER A 261 -26.63 -11.23 -5.42
N VAL A 262 -25.73 -11.12 -6.40
CA VAL A 262 -26.09 -10.89 -7.80
C VAL A 262 -26.40 -12.24 -8.46
N TRP A 263 -27.60 -12.34 -9.04
CA TRP A 263 -28.06 -13.52 -9.75
C TRP A 263 -27.57 -13.56 -11.19
N HIS A 264 -27.12 -14.74 -11.64
CA HIS A 264 -26.58 -15.02 -12.96
C HIS A 264 -26.83 -16.49 -13.36
N THR A 265 -26.52 -16.84 -14.61
CA THR A 265 -26.75 -18.19 -15.19
C THR A 265 -26.24 -19.36 -14.35
N GLY A 266 -25.11 -19.18 -13.65
CA GLY A 266 -24.54 -20.20 -12.77
C GLY A 266 -25.11 -20.31 -11.35
N ASN A 267 -26.04 -19.46 -10.90
CA ASN A 267 -26.56 -19.47 -9.51
C ASN A 267 -28.08 -19.23 -9.39
N GLN A 268 -28.85 -19.31 -10.48
CA GLN A 268 -30.29 -19.01 -10.54
C GLN A 268 -31.25 -20.19 -10.27
N GLY A 269 -30.77 -21.29 -9.68
CA GLY A 269 -31.52 -22.54 -9.55
C GLY A 269 -31.71 -23.00 -8.10
N HIS A 270 -31.99 -24.30 -7.92
CA HIS A 270 -32.07 -24.92 -6.60
C HIS A 270 -30.79 -24.65 -5.78
N MET A 271 -30.93 -24.30 -4.50
CA MET A 271 -29.87 -23.84 -3.58
C MET A 271 -29.33 -22.42 -3.83
N SER A 272 -29.91 -21.67 -4.75
CA SER A 272 -29.67 -20.22 -4.86
C SER A 272 -30.10 -19.50 -3.58
N GLY A 273 -31.25 -19.87 -3.00
CA GLY A 273 -31.93 -19.06 -2.00
C GLY A 273 -33.06 -18.22 -2.60
N LEU A 274 -33.22 -18.26 -3.94
CA LEU A 274 -34.47 -17.90 -4.62
C LEU A 274 -35.41 -19.11 -4.58
N ASP A 275 -36.61 -18.89 -4.06
CA ASP A 275 -37.69 -19.87 -4.06
C ASP A 275 -38.45 -19.82 -5.40
N ALA A 276 -37.74 -19.97 -6.52
CA ALA A 276 -38.32 -19.89 -7.87
C ALA A 276 -39.20 -21.09 -8.22
N ASP A 277 -39.15 -22.16 -7.42
CA ASP A 277 -39.94 -23.38 -7.59
C ASP A 277 -41.37 -23.24 -7.03
N LYS A 278 -41.66 -22.14 -6.32
CA LYS A 278 -43.00 -21.83 -5.82
C LYS A 278 -43.62 -20.70 -6.63
N LEU A 279 -44.85 -20.93 -7.07
CA LEU A 279 -45.70 -19.88 -7.63
C LEU A 279 -46.57 -19.36 -6.48
N ASP A 280 -46.47 -18.06 -6.16
CA ASP A 280 -47.19 -17.43 -5.06
C ASP A 280 -47.02 -18.13 -3.70
N GLY A 281 -45.83 -18.71 -3.46
CA GLY A 281 -45.52 -19.44 -2.22
C GLY A 281 -46.09 -20.85 -2.13
N ILE A 282 -46.70 -21.35 -3.21
CA ILE A 282 -47.31 -22.67 -3.32
C ILE A 282 -46.46 -23.56 -4.23
N HIS A 283 -46.20 -24.79 -3.81
CA HIS A 283 -45.43 -25.75 -4.60
C HIS A 283 -46.26 -26.29 -5.77
N ALA A 284 -45.61 -26.59 -6.90
CA ALA A 284 -46.27 -27.09 -8.11
C ALA A 284 -47.20 -28.30 -7.87
N SER A 285 -46.88 -29.15 -6.88
CA SER A 285 -47.68 -30.33 -6.50
C SER A 285 -49.04 -30.00 -5.87
N GLN A 286 -49.32 -28.74 -5.55
CA GLN A 286 -50.59 -28.31 -4.98
C GLN A 286 -51.59 -27.86 -6.05
N PHE A 287 -51.15 -27.69 -7.31
CA PHE A 287 -52.01 -27.29 -8.42
C PHE A 287 -52.51 -28.50 -9.22
N ALA A 288 -53.71 -28.38 -9.79
CA ALA A 288 -54.22 -29.35 -10.75
C ALA A 288 -53.43 -29.24 -12.06
N ARG A 289 -53.03 -30.39 -12.61
CA ARG A 289 -52.34 -30.49 -13.90
C ARG A 289 -53.35 -30.64 -15.02
N VAL A 290 -53.07 -30.04 -16.18
CA VAL A 290 -53.91 -30.13 -17.38
C VAL A 290 -53.39 -31.17 -18.38
N ASP A 291 -52.12 -31.57 -18.25
CA ASP A 291 -51.40 -32.49 -19.13
C ASP A 291 -51.27 -33.92 -18.55
N ALA A 292 -51.73 -34.13 -17.31
CA ALA A 292 -51.68 -35.40 -16.61
C ALA A 292 -52.90 -35.54 -15.68
N GLU A 293 -53.26 -36.77 -15.33
CA GLU A 293 -54.35 -37.06 -14.39
C GLU A 293 -54.02 -36.49 -13.00
N PRO A 294 -54.80 -35.52 -12.48
CA PRO A 294 -54.57 -35.00 -11.13
C PRO A 294 -55.06 -36.00 -10.07
N ASN A 295 -54.22 -36.28 -9.07
CA ASN A 295 -54.58 -37.10 -7.92
C ASN A 295 -54.81 -36.23 -6.68
N PHE A 296 -56.06 -35.88 -6.41
CA PHE A 296 -56.43 -35.15 -5.20
C PHE A 296 -56.51 -36.08 -3.99
N GLN A 297 -55.59 -35.92 -3.03
CA GLN A 297 -55.58 -36.67 -1.77
C GLN A 297 -56.63 -36.17 -0.75
N LYS A 298 -57.43 -35.17 -1.13
CA LYS A 298 -58.46 -34.52 -0.31
C LYS A 298 -59.71 -34.33 -1.16
N ASN A 299 -60.83 -34.04 -0.49
CA ASN A 299 -62.11 -33.79 -1.15
C ASN A 299 -62.02 -32.55 -2.05
N LEU A 300 -62.63 -32.64 -3.23
CA LEU A 300 -62.93 -31.48 -4.07
C LEU A 300 -64.26 -30.86 -3.60
N ILE A 301 -64.22 -29.60 -3.16
CA ILE A 301 -65.38 -28.87 -2.62
C ILE A 301 -65.60 -27.61 -3.45
N MET A 302 -66.84 -27.39 -3.89
CA MET A 302 -67.25 -26.20 -4.64
C MET A 302 -68.15 -25.33 -3.74
N THR A 303 -67.83 -24.04 -3.65
CA THR A 303 -68.62 -23.04 -2.90
C THR A 303 -69.29 -22.06 -3.87
N ASP A 304 -70.09 -21.12 -3.36
CA ASP A 304 -70.63 -19.99 -4.14
C ASP A 304 -71.49 -20.39 -5.34
N GLY A 305 -72.22 -21.50 -5.20
CA GLY A 305 -73.10 -22.01 -6.25
C GLY A 305 -72.36 -22.49 -7.51
N LYS A 306 -71.10 -22.92 -7.37
CA LYS A 306 -70.32 -23.52 -8.47
C LYS A 306 -70.54 -25.03 -8.55
N ASP A 307 -70.43 -25.54 -9.78
CA ASP A 307 -70.69 -26.94 -10.12
C ASP A 307 -69.41 -27.66 -10.58
N ILE A 308 -69.37 -29.00 -10.40
CA ILE A 308 -68.50 -29.87 -11.20
C ILE A 308 -69.24 -30.16 -12.50
N ILE A 309 -68.63 -29.79 -13.62
CA ILE A 309 -69.21 -29.98 -14.96
C ILE A 309 -68.36 -30.99 -15.72
N LEU A 310 -68.97 -32.13 -16.05
CA LEU A 310 -68.46 -33.04 -17.07
C LEU A 310 -69.04 -32.57 -18.42
N ARG A 311 -68.18 -32.25 -19.39
CA ARG A 311 -68.60 -31.61 -20.65
C ARG A 311 -68.13 -32.39 -21.87
N ALA A 312 -69.08 -32.75 -22.72
CA ALA A 312 -68.80 -33.37 -24.00
C ALA A 312 -68.29 -32.33 -25.02
N PRO A 313 -67.45 -32.72 -25.98
CA PRO A 313 -67.18 -31.93 -27.17
C PRO A 313 -68.46 -31.63 -27.95
N ALA A 314 -68.45 -30.54 -28.74
CA ALA A 314 -69.58 -30.19 -29.58
C ALA A 314 -69.97 -31.35 -30.52
N GLY A 315 -71.25 -31.73 -30.52
CA GLY A 315 -71.78 -32.85 -31.30
C GLY A 315 -71.70 -34.23 -30.63
N SER A 316 -71.18 -34.32 -29.40
CA SER A 316 -71.18 -35.55 -28.59
C SER A 316 -72.06 -35.40 -27.36
N MET A 317 -72.65 -36.51 -26.91
CA MET A 317 -73.34 -36.60 -25.61
C MET A 317 -72.45 -37.24 -24.53
N ASN A 318 -71.28 -37.77 -24.90
CA ASN A 318 -70.35 -38.36 -23.96
C ASN A 318 -69.58 -37.26 -23.23
N SER A 319 -70.09 -36.89 -22.05
CA SER A 319 -69.50 -35.87 -21.17
C SER A 319 -68.30 -36.37 -20.36
N GLY A 320 -68.00 -37.67 -20.42
CA GLY A 320 -67.25 -38.37 -19.39
C GLY A 320 -68.15 -38.80 -18.24
N ASP A 321 -67.56 -39.60 -17.35
CA ASP A 321 -68.25 -40.36 -16.33
C ASP A 321 -67.76 -39.98 -14.93
N LEU A 322 -68.64 -40.06 -13.93
CA LEU A 322 -68.21 -40.18 -12.54
C LEU A 322 -68.04 -41.66 -12.22
N ILE A 323 -66.80 -42.10 -12.05
CA ILE A 323 -66.44 -43.49 -11.80
C ILE A 323 -66.13 -43.67 -10.32
N PHE A 324 -66.72 -44.71 -9.71
CA PHE A 324 -66.34 -45.19 -8.39
C PHE A 324 -65.48 -46.44 -8.58
N ALA A 325 -64.25 -46.41 -8.07
CA ALA A 325 -63.30 -47.52 -8.21
C ALA A 325 -62.70 -47.93 -6.86
N GLU A 326 -62.37 -49.21 -6.72
CA GLU A 326 -61.61 -49.72 -5.58
C GLU A 326 -60.10 -49.43 -5.72
N GLY A 327 -59.32 -49.63 -4.65
CA GLY A 327 -57.87 -49.34 -4.63
C GLY A 327 -57.03 -50.14 -5.63
N GLY A 328 -57.58 -51.21 -6.21
CA GLY A 328 -57.00 -51.99 -7.32
C GLY A 328 -57.39 -51.50 -8.72
N ASN A 329 -58.06 -50.35 -8.82
CA ASN A 329 -58.61 -49.76 -10.05
C ASN A 329 -59.77 -50.55 -10.69
N GLY A 330 -60.40 -51.47 -9.96
CA GLY A 330 -61.64 -52.11 -10.37
C GLY A 330 -62.81 -51.14 -10.25
N GLU A 331 -63.61 -50.98 -11.32
CA GLU A 331 -64.84 -50.20 -11.25
C GLU A 331 -65.87 -50.91 -10.35
N ILE A 332 -66.41 -50.18 -9.38
CA ILE A 332 -67.46 -50.66 -8.47
C ILE A 332 -68.81 -49.94 -8.71
N GLY A 333 -68.81 -48.88 -9.51
CA GLY A 333 -70.03 -48.19 -9.95
C GLY A 333 -69.74 -46.96 -10.80
N ARG A 334 -70.78 -46.41 -11.43
CA ARG A 334 -70.66 -45.28 -12.34
C ARG A 334 -71.95 -44.46 -12.43
N VAL A 335 -71.79 -43.14 -12.61
CA VAL A 335 -72.85 -42.24 -13.08
C VAL A 335 -72.39 -41.60 -14.39
N PHE A 336 -73.18 -41.75 -15.45
CA PHE A 336 -72.81 -41.27 -16.78
C PHE A 336 -74.02 -40.97 -17.66
N VAL A 337 -73.76 -40.30 -18.78
CA VAL A 337 -74.73 -40.09 -19.85
C VAL A 337 -74.34 -40.97 -21.02
N ASP A 338 -75.24 -41.83 -21.49
CA ASP A 338 -74.97 -42.69 -22.65
C ASP A 338 -75.08 -41.94 -23.99
N ASN A 339 -74.81 -42.63 -25.09
CA ASN A 339 -74.85 -42.05 -26.43
C ASN A 339 -76.25 -41.61 -26.91
N THR A 340 -77.31 -41.92 -26.15
CA THR A 340 -78.69 -41.48 -26.41
C THR A 340 -79.09 -40.28 -25.56
N GLY A 341 -78.23 -39.84 -24.63
CA GLY A 341 -78.54 -38.78 -23.68
C GLY A 341 -79.24 -39.26 -22.41
N THR A 342 -79.30 -40.56 -22.17
CA THR A 342 -79.91 -41.14 -20.97
C THR A 342 -78.92 -41.05 -19.81
N LEU A 343 -79.35 -40.51 -18.68
CA LEU A 343 -78.59 -40.55 -17.43
C LEU A 343 -78.70 -41.94 -16.82
N VAL A 344 -77.56 -42.56 -16.53
CA VAL A 344 -77.46 -43.94 -16.04
C VAL A 344 -76.75 -43.96 -14.69
N LEU A 345 -77.36 -44.67 -13.73
CA LEU A 345 -76.76 -45.04 -12.45
C LEU A 345 -76.49 -46.55 -12.49
N ARG A 346 -75.20 -46.94 -12.41
CA ARG A 346 -74.75 -48.33 -12.53
C ARG A 346 -73.95 -48.78 -11.30
N SER A 347 -74.20 -50.01 -10.86
CA SER A 347 -73.39 -50.74 -9.87
C SER A 347 -72.51 -51.80 -10.55
N GLN A 348 -71.47 -52.28 -9.86
CA GLN A 348 -70.52 -53.28 -10.35
C GLN A 348 -71.16 -54.56 -10.90
N PHE A 349 -72.21 -55.06 -10.23
CA PHE A 349 -72.74 -56.42 -10.43
C PHE A 349 -74.21 -56.43 -10.91
N TYR A 350 -74.47 -55.67 -11.99
CA TYR A 350 -75.72 -55.64 -12.77
C TYR A 350 -76.83 -54.72 -12.24
N GLY A 351 -77.55 -54.15 -13.21
CA GLY A 351 -78.79 -53.42 -13.04
C GLY A 351 -78.62 -51.92 -13.09
N ASP A 352 -79.04 -51.29 -14.18
CA ASP A 352 -78.99 -49.84 -14.29
C ASP A 352 -80.34 -49.25 -13.88
N MET A 353 -80.30 -48.13 -13.16
CA MET A 353 -81.42 -47.19 -13.11
C MET A 353 -81.14 -46.10 -14.13
N ARG A 354 -82.13 -45.80 -14.98
CA ARG A 354 -81.98 -44.87 -16.10
C ARG A 354 -83.04 -43.79 -16.04
N VAL A 355 -82.64 -42.56 -16.31
CA VAL A 355 -83.54 -41.44 -16.62
C VAL A 355 -83.30 -41.07 -18.08
N ARG A 356 -84.24 -41.45 -18.94
CA ARG A 356 -84.15 -41.23 -20.37
C ARG A 356 -84.34 -39.75 -20.73
N GLY A 357 -83.90 -39.38 -21.93
CA GLY A 357 -84.09 -38.02 -22.45
C GLY A 357 -85.56 -37.59 -22.61
N ASP A 358 -86.50 -38.53 -22.63
CA ASP A 358 -87.95 -38.26 -22.63
C ASP A 358 -88.57 -38.22 -21.22
N GLY A 359 -87.74 -38.31 -20.17
CA GLY A 359 -88.13 -38.22 -18.76
C GLY A 359 -88.61 -39.54 -18.15
N VAL A 360 -88.66 -40.64 -18.91
CA VAL A 360 -89.05 -41.95 -18.37
C VAL A 360 -87.94 -42.52 -17.49
N ILE A 361 -88.32 -42.98 -16.29
CA ILE A 361 -87.43 -43.67 -15.35
C ILE A 361 -87.62 -45.19 -15.47
N THR A 362 -86.53 -45.92 -15.69
CA THR A 362 -86.53 -47.39 -15.81
C THR A 362 -85.50 -48.02 -14.89
N SER A 363 -85.75 -49.25 -14.43
CA SER A 363 -84.79 -50.09 -13.69
C SER A 363 -84.80 -51.50 -14.27
N ASP A 364 -83.62 -52.10 -14.47
CA ASP A 364 -83.51 -53.46 -15.02
C ASP A 364 -84.06 -54.55 -14.07
N TYR A 365 -83.99 -54.32 -12.74
CA TYR A 365 -84.44 -55.29 -11.72
C TYR A 365 -85.57 -54.75 -10.82
N GLY A 366 -86.19 -53.62 -11.19
CA GLY A 366 -87.25 -52.98 -10.41
C GLY A 366 -86.73 -52.08 -9.27
N ILE A 367 -87.63 -51.65 -8.39
CA ILE A 367 -87.35 -50.74 -7.27
C ILE A 367 -87.87 -51.38 -5.98
N GLU A 368 -86.99 -51.55 -4.99
CA GLU A 368 -87.35 -52.05 -3.66
C GLU A 368 -87.57 -50.88 -2.68
N PHE A 369 -88.68 -50.91 -1.96
CA PHE A 369 -88.99 -49.96 -0.89
C PHE A 369 -89.05 -50.68 0.46
N ASN A 370 -88.04 -50.47 1.32
CA ASN A 370 -87.95 -51.15 2.61
C ASN A 370 -88.55 -50.33 3.77
N SER A 371 -89.71 -50.75 4.28
CA SER A 371 -90.44 -50.04 5.35
C SER A 371 -89.98 -50.36 6.77
N LYS A 372 -88.76 -50.90 6.99
CA LYS A 372 -88.28 -51.42 8.29
C LYS A 372 -88.56 -50.49 9.47
N ASN A 373 -88.21 -49.20 9.33
CA ASN A 373 -88.29 -48.20 10.41
C ASN A 373 -89.33 -47.09 10.15
N LYS A 374 -89.83 -46.97 8.91
CA LYS A 374 -90.77 -45.92 8.49
C LYS A 374 -91.62 -46.45 7.35
N GLU A 375 -92.84 -45.95 7.23
CA GLU A 375 -93.68 -46.18 6.06
C GLU A 375 -92.97 -45.81 4.76
N THR A 376 -93.07 -46.68 3.76
CA THR A 376 -92.67 -46.38 2.39
C THR A 376 -93.91 -46.22 1.53
N ARG A 377 -93.86 -45.32 0.54
CA ARG A 377 -95.02 -45.04 -0.32
C ARG A 377 -94.63 -44.64 -1.74
N VAL A 378 -95.52 -44.93 -2.67
CA VAL A 378 -95.57 -44.36 -4.01
C VAL A 378 -96.87 -43.59 -4.11
N HIS A 379 -96.80 -42.26 -4.20
CA HIS A 379 -97.97 -41.41 -4.21
C HIS A 379 -97.92 -40.36 -5.31
N PHE A 380 -99.10 -39.97 -5.77
CA PHE A 380 -99.31 -39.03 -6.86
C PHE A 380 -100.06 -37.83 -6.30
N LYS A 381 -99.57 -36.64 -6.62
CA LYS A 381 -100.17 -35.36 -6.24
C LYS A 381 -100.82 -34.74 -7.47
N ALA A 382 -102.01 -34.16 -7.33
CA ALA A 382 -102.62 -33.43 -8.45
C ALA A 382 -101.94 -32.07 -8.70
N ASN A 383 -101.30 -31.48 -7.68
CA ASN A 383 -100.55 -30.23 -7.75
C ASN A 383 -99.63 -30.06 -6.53
N ASP A 384 -98.90 -28.94 -6.44
CA ASP A 384 -97.92 -28.71 -5.37
C ASP A 384 -98.53 -28.63 -3.96
N SER A 385 -99.78 -28.19 -3.83
CA SER A 385 -100.49 -28.02 -2.56
C SER A 385 -101.21 -29.27 -2.03
N ASP A 386 -101.47 -30.26 -2.90
CA ASP A 386 -102.15 -31.51 -2.56
C ASP A 386 -101.16 -32.51 -1.93
N VAL A 387 -101.42 -33.07 -0.75
CA VAL A 387 -100.52 -34.04 -0.10
C VAL A 387 -100.49 -35.41 -0.82
N GLY A 388 -101.45 -35.66 -1.71
CA GLY A 388 -101.49 -36.78 -2.66
C GLY A 388 -102.12 -38.07 -2.13
N MET A 389 -102.26 -39.04 -3.03
CA MET A 389 -102.77 -40.38 -2.74
C MET A 389 -101.93 -41.47 -3.42
N GLY A 390 -101.94 -42.69 -2.88
CA GLY A 390 -101.18 -43.79 -3.47
C GLY A 390 -100.97 -44.98 -2.56
N PHE A 391 -100.04 -45.83 -2.97
CA PHE A 391 -99.74 -47.08 -2.28
C PHE A 391 -98.73 -46.85 -1.16
N TYR A 392 -98.96 -47.49 -0.02
CA TYR A 392 -98.03 -47.45 1.10
C TYR A 392 -97.80 -48.85 1.66
N MET A 393 -96.69 -49.01 2.38
CA MET A 393 -96.39 -50.15 3.24
C MET A 393 -95.88 -49.65 4.57
N ASN A 394 -96.50 -50.12 5.66
CA ASN A 394 -96.16 -49.75 7.02
C ASN A 394 -95.80 -50.99 7.84
N ASN A 395 -94.58 -51.02 8.37
CA ASN A 395 -94.07 -52.18 9.10
C ASN A 395 -94.57 -52.25 10.55
N ASN A 396 -95.08 -51.16 11.13
CA ASN A 396 -95.66 -51.19 12.48
C ASN A 396 -97.05 -51.83 12.45
N SER A 397 -97.90 -51.42 11.50
CA SER A 397 -99.21 -52.04 11.31
C SER A 397 -99.17 -53.32 10.48
N LYS A 398 -98.04 -53.64 9.83
CA LYS A 398 -97.89 -54.75 8.86
C LYS A 398 -98.86 -54.64 7.68
N GLN A 399 -99.33 -53.44 7.38
CA GLN A 399 -100.33 -53.17 6.36
C GLN A 399 -99.71 -52.55 5.11
N MET A 400 -100.16 -53.02 3.94
CA MET A 400 -100.04 -52.33 2.66
C MET A 400 -101.42 -51.81 2.25
N GLY A 401 -101.54 -50.67 1.59
CA GLY A 401 -102.86 -50.20 1.15
C GLY A 401 -102.82 -49.03 0.18
N LEU A 402 -104.00 -48.62 -0.27
CA LEU A 402 -104.22 -47.36 -1.00
C LEU A 402 -104.79 -46.33 -0.03
N TYR A 403 -104.04 -45.25 0.17
CA TYR A 403 -104.37 -44.22 1.15
C TYR A 403 -104.30 -42.82 0.53
N ASP A 404 -105.19 -41.95 0.99
CA ASP A 404 -105.29 -40.55 0.60
C ASP A 404 -104.88 -39.69 1.81
N TRP A 405 -103.65 -39.17 1.76
CA TRP A 405 -103.06 -38.38 2.84
C TRP A 405 -103.70 -37.00 2.96
N GLN A 406 -104.33 -36.49 1.89
CA GLN A 406 -105.00 -35.18 1.91
C GLN A 406 -106.29 -35.22 2.74
N HIS A 407 -107.00 -36.35 2.70
CA HIS A 407 -108.29 -36.53 3.38
C HIS A 407 -108.26 -37.54 4.54
N ASP A 408 -107.07 -38.03 4.90
CA ASP A 408 -106.84 -39.00 5.98
C ASP A 408 -107.80 -40.20 5.91
N ARG A 409 -107.77 -40.92 4.79
CA ARG A 409 -108.69 -42.04 4.56
C ARG A 409 -108.08 -43.18 3.77
N TYR A 410 -108.45 -44.40 4.18
CA TYR A 410 -108.08 -45.64 3.49
C TYR A 410 -109.14 -45.99 2.45
N PHE A 411 -108.71 -46.40 1.26
CA PHE A 411 -109.59 -47.05 0.29
C PHE A 411 -109.64 -48.55 0.55
N PHE A 412 -108.46 -49.16 0.68
CA PHE A 412 -108.31 -50.53 1.13
C PHE A 412 -106.97 -50.71 1.84
N THR A 413 -106.93 -51.71 2.72
CA THR A 413 -105.73 -52.17 3.42
C THR A 413 -105.62 -53.69 3.26
N ALA A 414 -104.39 -54.18 3.18
CA ALA A 414 -104.04 -55.59 3.15
C ALA A 414 -103.09 -55.85 4.31
N ASN A 415 -103.53 -56.65 5.28
CA ASN A 415 -102.73 -56.96 6.45
C ASN A 415 -101.96 -58.27 6.22
N ARG A 416 -100.63 -58.21 6.28
CA ARG A 416 -99.76 -59.38 6.06
C ARG A 416 -99.96 -60.49 7.09
N ASN A 417 -100.40 -60.15 8.31
CA ASN A 417 -100.63 -61.14 9.36
C ASN A 417 -101.99 -61.84 9.22
N GLU A 418 -102.98 -61.13 8.69
CA GLU A 418 -104.36 -61.65 8.57
C GLU A 418 -104.63 -62.30 7.21
N SER A 419 -103.77 -62.06 6.21
CA SER A 419 -103.97 -62.52 4.83
C SER A 419 -105.33 -62.07 4.25
N SER A 420 -105.80 -60.89 4.66
CA SER A 420 -107.11 -60.32 4.30
C SER A 420 -106.94 -58.98 3.56
N ILE A 421 -107.96 -58.61 2.77
CA ILE A 421 -108.14 -57.25 2.24
C ILE A 421 -109.36 -56.64 2.92
N GLU A 422 -109.19 -55.49 3.55
CA GLU A 422 -110.24 -54.72 4.19
C GLU A 422 -110.59 -53.49 3.36
N PHE A 423 -111.88 -53.34 3.05
CA PHE A 423 -112.43 -52.16 2.41
C PHE A 423 -113.05 -51.26 3.48
N ASN A 424 -112.42 -50.12 3.75
CA ASN A 424 -112.79 -49.24 4.86
C ASN A 424 -114.09 -48.43 4.63
N ASN A 425 -114.75 -48.61 3.49
CA ASN A 425 -116.01 -47.91 3.19
C ASN A 425 -116.97 -48.82 2.42
N GLN A 426 -117.08 -48.65 1.09
CA GLN A 426 -118.04 -49.37 0.26
C GLN A 426 -117.38 -49.79 -1.05
N ILE A 427 -117.72 -51.00 -1.51
CA ILE A 427 -117.26 -51.48 -2.82
C ILE A 427 -118.27 -51.01 -3.85
N LYS A 428 -117.82 -50.35 -4.92
CA LYS A 428 -118.65 -49.99 -6.06
C LYS A 428 -118.38 -50.92 -7.25
N ILE A 429 -119.39 -51.63 -7.72
CA ILE A 429 -119.35 -52.53 -8.89
C ILE A 429 -120.32 -51.98 -9.92
N GLN A 430 -119.80 -51.59 -11.10
CA GLN A 430 -120.61 -50.99 -12.18
C GLN A 430 -121.49 -49.81 -11.72
N GLY A 431 -120.98 -49.01 -10.78
CA GLY A 431 -121.70 -47.86 -10.21
C GLY A 431 -122.69 -48.19 -9.09
N LYS A 432 -122.91 -49.47 -8.77
CA LYS A 432 -123.74 -49.92 -7.63
C LYS A 432 -122.88 -50.25 -6.42
N ARG A 433 -123.38 -49.97 -5.22
CA ARG A 433 -122.67 -50.21 -3.95
C ARG A 433 -123.03 -51.56 -3.37
N LEU A 434 -122.01 -52.27 -2.87
CA LEU A 434 -122.16 -53.43 -2.01
C LEU A 434 -121.88 -52.99 -0.56
N HIS A 435 -122.86 -53.18 0.31
CA HIS A 435 -122.78 -52.92 1.74
C HIS A 435 -122.88 -54.24 2.50
N ILE A 436 -121.92 -54.52 3.37
CA ILE A 436 -121.93 -55.69 4.26
C ILE A 436 -121.79 -55.16 5.68
N ARG A 437 -122.91 -54.97 6.38
CA ARG A 437 -122.97 -54.33 7.71
C ARG A 437 -124.32 -54.59 8.40
N GLY A 438 -124.38 -54.49 9.71
CA GLY A 438 -125.59 -54.79 10.49
C GLY A 438 -126.74 -53.77 10.34
N ASP A 439 -126.44 -52.52 9.97
CA ASP A 439 -127.40 -51.43 9.82
C ASP A 439 -127.73 -51.11 8.35
N ALA A 440 -128.97 -50.73 8.06
CA ALA A 440 -129.38 -50.41 6.69
C ALA A 440 -128.62 -49.17 6.15
N PRO A 441 -128.12 -49.17 4.90
CA PRO A 441 -127.47 -48.02 4.28
C PRO A 441 -128.37 -46.78 4.22
N SER A 442 -127.95 -45.69 4.86
CA SER A 442 -128.72 -44.42 4.94
C SER A 442 -128.87 -43.68 3.60
N SER A 443 -128.11 -44.08 2.57
CA SER A 443 -128.13 -43.45 1.24
C SER A 443 -128.13 -44.47 0.09
N ALA A 444 -128.75 -45.64 0.27
CA ALA A 444 -128.84 -46.66 -0.77
C ALA A 444 -129.51 -46.11 -2.04
N SER A 445 -128.97 -46.46 -3.20
CA SER A 445 -129.58 -46.19 -4.51
C SER A 445 -130.17 -47.48 -5.09
N TYR A 446 -131.07 -47.35 -6.07
CA TYR A 446 -131.64 -48.50 -6.76
C TYR A 446 -130.54 -49.38 -7.37
N GLY A 447 -130.54 -50.66 -7.04
CA GLY A 447 -129.54 -51.64 -7.47
C GLY A 447 -128.32 -51.78 -6.55
N ASP A 448 -128.24 -51.02 -5.45
CA ASP A 448 -127.27 -51.29 -4.40
C ASP A 448 -127.67 -52.59 -3.65
N ILE A 449 -126.68 -53.38 -3.25
CA ILE A 449 -126.87 -54.64 -2.53
C ILE A 449 -126.44 -54.43 -1.09
N TRP A 450 -127.33 -54.76 -0.14
CA TRP A 450 -127.02 -54.78 1.27
C TRP A 450 -127.16 -56.20 1.81
N ILE A 451 -126.08 -56.72 2.37
CA ILE A 451 -126.06 -57.98 3.11
C ILE A 451 -125.97 -57.61 4.58
N GLN A 452 -127.04 -57.87 5.32
CA GLN A 452 -127.04 -57.71 6.77
C GLN A 452 -126.24 -58.86 7.39
N VAL A 453 -125.21 -58.53 8.16
CA VAL A 453 -124.34 -59.47 8.88
C VAL A 453 -124.30 -59.17 10.36
#